data_AF-A0AA90NFE6-F1
#
_entry.id   AF-A0AA90NFE6-F1
#
_cell.length_a   1.000
_cell.length_b   1.000
_cell.length_c   1.000
_cell.angle_alpha   90.00
_cell.angle_beta   90.00
_cell.angle_gamma   90.00
#
_symmetry.space_group_name_H-M   'P 1'
#
loop_
_entity.id
_entity.type
_entity.pdbx_description
1 polymer ?
#
loop_
_entity_poly.entity_id
_entity_poly.type
_entity_poly.pdbx_seq_one_letter_code
_entity_poly.pdbx_strand_id
1 'polypeptide(L)'
;MYKNLPRFGKRRCKGGKRKAGRITIPGRVDISDRPAVVDLRSRLGDWEGDTIYGQDAHLVTLVDRKSRLTLIGKVDTKHAEVVAESMIKLLKRVS
;
A
#
# COMPACT_ATOMS: atom_id res chain seq x y z
N MET A 1 10.97 -12.17 -6.59
CA MET A 1 9.56 -12.55 -6.88
C MET A 1 8.95 -11.89 -8.13
N TYR A 2 9.65 -11.03 -8.88
CA TYR A 2 9.13 -10.42 -10.14
C TYR A 2 9.66 -11.08 -11.44
N LYS A 3 10.60 -12.02 -11.34
CA LYS A 3 11.36 -12.55 -12.49
C LYS A 3 10.57 -13.51 -13.40
N ASN A 4 9.42 -14.02 -12.95
CA ASN A 4 8.65 -15.06 -13.65
C ASN A 4 7.23 -14.62 -14.06
N LEU A 5 7.01 -13.31 -14.20
CA LEU A 5 5.71 -12.78 -14.64
C LEU A 5 5.54 -12.96 -16.17
N PRO A 6 4.46 -13.58 -16.67
CA PRO A 6 4.28 -13.93 -18.09
C PRO A 6 4.23 -12.72 -19.05
N ARG A 7 3.98 -11.52 -18.52
CA ARG A 7 3.97 -10.27 -19.28
C ARG A 7 5.05 -9.37 -18.72
N PHE A 8 6.25 -9.46 -19.29
CA PHE A 8 7.19 -8.35 -19.25
C PHE A 8 6.52 -7.20 -20.02
N GLY A 9 5.77 -6.36 -19.30
CA GLY A 9 5.04 -5.23 -19.91
C GLY A 9 5.98 -4.40 -20.79
N LYS A 10 5.46 -3.85 -21.90
CA LYS A 10 6.23 -3.00 -22.83
C LYS A 10 7.12 -2.03 -22.04
N ARG A 11 8.44 -2.05 -22.28
CA ARG A 11 9.35 -1.01 -21.75
C ARG A 11 8.86 0.35 -22.26
N ARG A 12 8.18 1.11 -21.39
CA ARG A 12 7.84 2.50 -21.67
C ARG A 12 9.07 3.37 -21.46
N CYS A 13 9.94 3.42 -22.47
CA CYS A 13 10.93 4.47 -22.59
C CYS A 13 10.98 4.93 -24.06
N LYS A 14 10.17 5.93 -24.42
CA LYS A 14 10.43 6.76 -25.60
C LYS A 14 10.66 8.18 -25.13
N GLY A 15 11.89 8.68 -25.33
CA GLY A 15 12.22 10.11 -25.30
C GLY A 15 12.46 10.71 -23.91
N GLY A 16 13.73 11.01 -23.64
CA GLY A 16 14.15 11.85 -22.53
C GLY A 16 14.46 11.08 -21.26
N LYS A 17 15.64 11.34 -20.67
CA LYS A 17 15.93 11.01 -19.28
C LYS A 17 14.92 11.76 -18.42
N ARG A 18 13.71 11.22 -18.24
CA ARG A 18 12.89 11.63 -17.10
C ARG A 18 13.74 11.27 -15.90
N LYS A 19 14.31 12.28 -15.25
CA LYS A 19 14.62 12.20 -13.83
C LYS A 19 13.26 11.92 -13.17
N ALA A 20 12.79 10.68 -13.23
CA ALA A 20 11.75 10.23 -12.31
C ALA A 20 12.31 10.65 -10.96
N GLY A 21 11.66 11.64 -10.35
CA GLY A 21 12.23 12.40 -9.25
C GLY A 21 12.87 11.41 -8.31
N ARG A 22 14.20 11.50 -8.17
CA ARG A 22 14.99 10.67 -7.25
C ARG A 22 14.75 11.20 -5.83
N ILE A 23 13.49 11.43 -5.50
CA ILE A 23 13.04 11.73 -4.15
C ILE A 23 12.46 10.41 -3.68
N THR A 24 13.35 9.55 -3.20
CA THR A 24 12.94 8.45 -2.34
C THR A 24 12.19 9.07 -1.18
N ILE A 25 11.01 8.55 -0.83
CA ILE A 25 10.25 8.99 0.35
C ILE A 25 11.24 9.01 1.54
N PRO A 26 11.49 10.16 2.18
CA PRO A 26 12.42 10.24 3.30
C PRO A 26 12.05 9.24 4.39
N GLY A 27 13.02 8.47 4.87
CA GLY A 27 12.79 7.44 5.88
C GLY A 27 12.05 6.19 5.41
N ARG A 28 11.85 5.99 4.09
CA ARG A 28 11.33 4.73 3.55
C ARG A 28 12.26 3.57 3.89
N VAL A 29 11.73 2.57 4.58
CA VAL A 29 12.32 1.24 4.70
C VAL A 29 11.97 0.43 3.46
N ASP A 30 12.94 -0.26 2.85
CA ASP A 30 12.63 -1.08 1.67
C ASP A 30 11.81 -2.31 2.08
N ILE A 31 10.97 -2.80 1.17
CA ILE A 31 10.17 -4.00 1.45
C ILE A 31 11.06 -5.24 1.64
N SER A 32 12.26 -5.22 1.05
CA SER A 32 13.26 -6.26 1.25
C SER A 32 13.83 -6.29 2.67
N ASP A 33 13.73 -5.20 3.43
CA ASP A 33 14.28 -5.09 4.79
C ASP A 33 13.29 -5.54 5.87
N ARG A 34 12.07 -5.94 5.49
CA ARG A 34 11.07 -6.38 6.47
C ARG A 34 11.53 -7.66 7.20
N PRO A 35 11.24 -7.81 8.50
CA PRO A 35 11.55 -9.04 9.23
C PRO A 35 10.89 -10.27 8.59
N ALA A 36 11.63 -11.39 8.50
CA ALA A 36 11.14 -12.63 7.89
C ALA A 36 9.83 -13.15 8.50
N VAL A 37 9.58 -12.86 9.79
CA VAL A 37 8.34 -13.21 10.49
C VAL A 37 7.08 -12.67 9.81
N VAL A 38 7.18 -11.52 9.13
CA VAL A 38 6.06 -10.90 8.40
C VAL A 38 5.58 -11.80 7.26
N ASP A 39 6.49 -12.54 6.62
CA ASP A 39 6.17 -13.44 5.50
C ASP A 39 5.60 -14.78 5.94
N LEU A 40 5.81 -15.16 7.20
CA LEU A 40 5.19 -16.35 7.78
C LEU A 40 3.67 -16.18 7.99
N ARG A 41 3.16 -14.94 8.03
CA ARG A 41 1.73 -14.62 8.27
C ARG A 41 1.17 -15.36 9.50
N SER A 42 2.00 -15.54 10.52
CA SER A 42 1.70 -16.41 11.67
C SER A 42 0.97 -15.71 12.81
N ARG A 43 0.93 -14.37 12.84
CA ARG A 43 0.25 -13.55 13.86
C ARG A 43 -0.85 -12.66 13.25
N LEU A 44 -1.82 -12.28 14.09
CA LEU A 44 -2.83 -11.26 13.75
C LEU A 44 -2.24 -9.87 14.01
N GLY A 45 -2.72 -8.86 13.27
CA GLY A 45 -2.36 -7.45 13.46
C GLY A 45 -1.29 -6.93 12.50
N ASP A 46 -0.80 -7.75 11.57
CA ASP A 46 0.03 -7.28 10.47
C ASP A 46 -0.90 -6.78 9.33
N TRP A 47 -1.21 -5.49 9.35
CA TRP A 47 -2.10 -4.84 8.39
C TRP A 47 -1.34 -4.30 7.17
N GLU A 48 -1.81 -4.63 5.96
CA GLU A 48 -1.44 -3.96 4.71
C GLU A 48 -2.47 -2.86 4.39
N GLY A 49 -2.00 -1.64 4.14
CA GLY A 49 -2.86 -0.49 3.84
C GLY A 49 -2.65 0.04 2.43
N ASP A 50 -3.71 0.09 1.63
CA ASP A 50 -3.71 0.64 0.27
C ASP A 50 -4.73 1.78 0.14
N THR A 51 -4.49 2.68 -0.82
CA THR A 51 -5.45 3.72 -1.21
C THR A 51 -5.86 3.50 -2.67
N ILE A 52 -7.15 3.28 -2.89
CA ILE A 52 -7.74 3.14 -4.22
C ILE A 52 -8.28 4.51 -4.65
N TYR A 53 -7.90 4.93 -5.86
CA TYR A 53 -8.40 6.15 -6.50
C TYR A 53 -9.35 5.81 -7.65
N GLY A 54 -10.58 6.28 -7.56
CA GLY A 54 -11.57 6.29 -8.64
C GLY A 54 -11.82 7.70 -9.16
N GLN A 55 -12.71 7.82 -10.14
CA GLN A 55 -13.02 9.11 -10.80
C GLN A 55 -13.49 10.18 -9.79
N ASP A 56 -14.40 9.81 -8.89
CA ASP A 56 -15.02 10.73 -7.91
C ASP A 56 -14.96 10.21 -6.46
N ALA A 57 -14.10 9.23 -6.19
CA ALA A 57 -14.00 8.63 -4.87
C ALA A 57 -12.60 8.13 -4.54
N HIS A 58 -12.25 8.25 -3.27
CA HIS A 58 -11.07 7.65 -2.68
C HIS A 58 -11.51 6.61 -1.65
N LEU A 59 -10.89 5.43 -1.69
CA LEU A 59 -11.11 4.40 -0.68
C LEU A 59 -9.77 4.07 -0.04
N VAL A 60 -9.81 3.78 1.25
CA VAL A 60 -8.71 3.20 2.00
C VAL A 60 -9.08 1.77 2.33
N THR A 61 -8.16 0.84 2.09
CA THR A 61 -8.32 -0.58 2.42
C THR A 61 -7.24 -1.00 3.39
N LEU A 62 -7.63 -1.67 4.48
CA LEU A 62 -6.72 -2.29 5.44
C LEU A 62 -6.99 -3.78 5.46
N VAL A 63 -5.97 -4.60 5.18
CA VAL A 63 -6.09 -6.05 5.12
C VAL A 63 -5.12 -6.70 6.10
N ASP A 64 -5.64 -7.47 7.05
CA ASP A 64 -4.80 -8.30 7.92
C ASP A 64 -4.26 -9.49 7.13
N ARG A 65 -2.92 -9.66 7.10
CA ARG A 65 -2.28 -10.65 6.21
C ARG A 65 -2.59 -12.10 6.59
N LYS A 66 -2.89 -12.37 7.87
CA LYS A 66 -3.17 -13.72 8.38
C LYS A 66 -4.63 -14.11 8.18
N SER A 67 -5.55 -13.32 8.75
CA SER A 67 -6.99 -13.60 8.73
C SER A 67 -7.68 -13.21 7.42
N ARG A 68 -7.06 -12.34 6.62
CA ARG A 68 -7.66 -11.70 5.43
C ARG A 68 -8.85 -10.82 5.74
N LEU A 69 -9.07 -10.49 7.02
CA LEU A 69 -10.05 -9.49 7.42
C LEU A 69 -9.71 -8.18 6.71
N THR A 70 -10.70 -7.65 5.99
CA THR A 70 -10.55 -6.45 5.16
C THR A 70 -11.47 -5.37 5.67
N LEU A 71 -10.90 -4.22 6.02
CA LEU A 71 -11.61 -3.01 6.40
C LEU A 71 -11.52 -2.03 5.25
N ILE A 72 -12.66 -1.42 4.91
CA ILE A 72 -12.73 -0.45 3.82
C ILE A 72 -13.41 0.81 4.34
N GLY A 73 -12.80 1.97 4.06
CA GLY A 73 -13.35 3.28 4.39
C GLY A 73 -13.31 4.19 3.17
N LYS A 74 -14.40 4.90 2.89
CA LYS A 74 -14.40 5.99 1.92
C LYS A 74 -13.79 7.24 2.55
N VAL A 75 -12.97 7.95 1.79
CA VAL A 75 -12.40 9.25 2.17
C VAL A 75 -12.68 10.28 1.09
N ASP A 76 -12.80 11.53 1.49
CA ASP A 76 -13.14 12.63 0.57
C ASP A 76 -11.94 13.09 -0.25
N THR A 77 -10.72 12.92 0.28
CA THR A 77 -9.47 13.28 -0.39
C THR A 77 -8.38 12.24 -0.16
N LYS A 78 -7.39 12.20 -1.05
CA LYS A 78 -6.18 11.37 -0.90
C LYS A 78 -5.08 11.98 -0.03
N HIS A 79 -5.38 13.05 0.72
CA HIS A 79 -4.40 13.69 1.59
C HIS A 79 -4.04 12.78 2.76
N ALA A 80 -2.76 12.78 3.15
CA ALA A 80 -2.22 11.85 4.13
C ALA A 80 -2.94 11.92 5.49
N GLU A 81 -3.29 13.13 5.94
CA GLU A 81 -4.01 13.37 7.19
C GLU A 81 -5.40 12.71 7.18
N VAL A 82 -6.20 12.95 6.13
CA VAL A 82 -7.55 12.38 5.97
C VAL A 82 -7.51 10.85 5.88
N VAL A 83 -6.52 10.31 5.15
CA VAL A 83 -6.30 8.86 5.05
C VAL A 83 -5.92 8.29 6.42
N ALA A 84 -5.00 8.92 7.15
CA ALA A 84 -4.56 8.45 8.46
C ALA A 84 -5.68 8.45 9.49
N GLU A 85 -6.50 9.51 9.55
CA GLU A 85 -7.67 9.56 10.44
C GLU A 85 -8.67 8.44 10.13
N SER A 86 -8.94 8.19 8.85
CA SER A 86 -9.81 7.09 8.43
C SER A 86 -9.24 5.73 8.84
N MET A 87 -7.93 5.51 8.65
CA MET A 87 -7.25 4.28 9.08
C MET A 87 -7.36 4.06 10.59
N ILE A 88 -7.10 5.09 11.40
CA ILE A 88 -7.23 5.01 12.87
C ILE A 88 -8.66 4.64 13.27
N LYS A 89 -9.66 5.28 12.64
CA LYS A 89 -11.08 4.99 12.90
C LYS A 89 -11.44 3.55 12.54
N LEU A 90 -10.93 3.02 11.42
CA LEU A 90 -11.16 1.63 11.02
C LEU A 90 -10.51 0.65 12.00
N LEU A 91 -9.25 0.86 12.38
CA LEU A 91 -8.52 -0.03 13.29
C LEU A 91 -9.14 -0.05 14.69
N LYS A 92 -9.64 1.09 15.19
CA LYS A 92 -10.37 1.16 16.46
C LYS A 92 -11.66 0.32 16.53
N ARG A 93 -12.19 -0.15 15.39
CA ARG A 93 -13.40 -1.01 15.37
C ARG A 93 -13.07 -2.48 15.56
N VAL A 94 -11.81 -2.86 15.41
CA VAL A 94 -11.34 -4.26 15.45
C VAL A 94 -10.28 -4.50 16.54
N SER A 95 -9.70 -3.44 17.09
CA SER A 95 -8.99 -3.46 18.38
C SER A 95 -9.97 -3.44 19.54
#